data_AF-A0A969J0U1-F1
#
_entry.id   AF-A0A969J0U1-F1
#
_cell.length_a   1.000
_cell.length_b   1.000
_cell.length_c   1.000
_cell.angle_alpha   90.00
_cell.angle_beta   90.00
_cell.angle_gamma   90.00
#
_symmetry.space_group_name_H-M   'P 1'
#
loop_
_entity.id
_entity.type
_entity.pdbx_description
1 polymer ?
#
loop_
_entity_poly.entity_id
_entity_poly.type
_entity_poly.pdbx_seq_one_letter_code
_entity_poly.pdbx_strand_id
1 'polypeptide(L)' 'MCPEGLRQRELCDRLGLNYKAVAQLAKQLGLSTHTYLQQQTGWILRDELYYPPETQFRDG' A
#
# COMPACT_ATOMS: atom_id res chain seq x y z
N MET A 1 13.96 -6.91 -12.96
CA MET A 1 13.31 -5.58 -12.80
C MET A 1 13.26 -5.30 -11.31
N CYS A 2 13.88 -4.21 -10.85
CA CYS A 2 13.61 -3.71 -9.51
C CYS A 2 12.10 -3.41 -9.41
N PRO A 3 11.41 -3.73 -8.32
CA PRO A 3 10.03 -3.31 -8.16
C PRO A 3 10.02 -1.78 -8.12
N GLU A 4 9.52 -1.14 -9.17
CA GLU A 4 9.26 0.30 -9.16
C GLU A 4 8.23 0.57 -8.06
N GLY A 5 8.63 1.39 -7.08
CA GLY A 5 7.76 1.75 -5.97
C GLY A 5 6.54 2.52 -6.48
N LEU A 6 5.37 2.20 -5.94
CA LEU A 6 4.11 2.81 -6.35
C LEU A 6 3.74 3.97 -5.44
N ARG A 7 3.21 5.06 -5.98
CA ARG A 7 2.56 6.08 -5.14
C ARG A 7 1.26 5.52 -4.55
N GLN A 8 0.79 6.11 -3.47
CA GLN A 8 -0.46 5.69 -2.81
C GLN A 8 -1.65 5.56 -3.77
N ARG A 9 -1.80 6.53 -4.69
CA ARG A 9 -2.88 6.54 -5.68
C ARG A 9 -2.73 5.43 -6.72
N GLU A 10 -1.51 5.22 -7.23
CA GLU A 10 -1.19 4.14 -8.16
C GLU A 10 -1.41 2.75 -7.53
N LEU A 11 -1.01 2.59 -6.28
CA LEU A 11 -1.26 1.36 -5.52
C LEU A 11 -2.77 1.10 -5.38
N CYS A 12 -3.54 2.13 -5.03
CA CYS A 12 -4.99 2.02 -4.95
C CYS A 12 -5.59 1.62 -6.30
N ASP A 13 -5.19 2.27 -7.40
CA ASP A 13 -5.68 1.96 -8.75
C ASP A 13 -5.36 0.50 -9.14
N ARG A 14 -4.10 0.08 -8.94
CA ARG A 14 -3.62 -1.28 -9.23
C ARG A 14 -4.37 -2.35 -8.44
N LEU A 15 -4.77 -2.05 -7.21
CA LEU A 15 -5.51 -2.98 -6.34
C LEU A 15 -7.04 -2.83 -6.47
N GLY A 16 -7.54 -1.93 -7.32
CA GLY A 16 -8.97 -1.64 -7.44
C GLY A 16 -9.58 -1.00 -6.18
N LEU A 17 -8.75 -0.37 -5.34
CA LEU A 17 -9.18 0.31 -4.12
C LEU A 17 -9.58 1.76 -4.43
N ASN A 18 -10.69 2.20 -3.84
CA ASN A 18 -11.08 3.60 -3.93
C ASN A 18 -10.26 4.43 -2.94
N TYR A 19 -9.31 5.22 -3.45
CA TYR A 19 -8.45 6.11 -2.66
C TYR A 19 -9.22 6.97 -1.64
N LYS A 20 -10.39 7.50 -2.01
CA LYS A 20 -11.20 8.32 -1.11
C LYS A 20 -11.77 7.50 0.06
N ALA A 21 -12.22 6.28 -0.22
CA ALA A 21 -12.72 5.38 0.80
C ALA A 21 -11.59 4.96 1.76
N VAL A 22 -10.40 4.68 1.24
CA VAL A 22 -9.20 4.36 2.05
C VAL A 22 -8.88 5.51 3.01
N ALA A 23 -8.84 6.76 2.52
CA ALA A 23 -8.57 7.93 3.35
C ALA A 23 -9.67 8.17 4.40
N GLN A 24 -10.94 7.94 4.04
CA GLN A 24 -12.07 8.08 4.95
C GLN A 24 -12.02 7.04 6.07
N LEU A 25 -11.79 5.77 5.74
CA LEU A 25 -11.69 4.67 6.70
C LEU A 25 -10.49 4.86 7.62
N ALA A 26 -9.33 5.26 7.08
CA ALA A 26 -8.17 5.59 7.88
C ALA A 26 -8.50 6.68 8.92
N LYS A 27 -9.16 7.76 8.50
CA LYS A 27 -9.60 8.84 9.39
C LYS A 27 -10.59 8.36 10.45
N GLN A 28 -11.55 7.51 10.09
CA GLN A 28 -12.51 6.94 11.04
C GLN A 28 -11.83 6.05 12.10
N LEU A 29 -10.75 5.36 11.72
CA LEU A 29 -9.96 4.52 12.61
C LEU A 29 -8.89 5.31 13.40
N GLY A 30 -8.75 6.62 13.17
CA GLY A 30 -7.68 7.43 13.77
C GLY A 30 -6.29 7.07 13.27
N LEU A 31 -6.20 6.44 12.08
CA LEU A 31 -4.97 6.01 11.45
C LEU A 31 -4.58 6.95 10.30
N SER A 32 -3.28 7.06 10.04
CA SER A 32 -2.80 7.66 8.80
C SER A 32 -3.21 6.79 7.61
N THR A 33 -3.54 7.40 6.46
CA THR A 33 -3.84 6.67 5.21
C THR A 33 -2.72 5.70 4.86
N HIS A 34 -1.47 6.06 5.14
CA HIS A 34 -0.32 5.18 4.96
C HIS A 34 -0.40 3.92 5.82
N THR A 35 -0.60 4.06 7.13
CA THR A 35 -0.71 2.94 8.06
C THR A 35 -1.87 2.03 7.70
N TYR A 36 -3.04 2.61 7.43
CA TYR A 36 -4.21 1.85 7.02
C TYR A 36 -3.97 1.07 5.72
N LEU A 37 -3.37 1.70 4.71
CA LEU A 37 -3.09 1.05 3.44
C LEU A 37 -2.07 -0.08 3.58
N GLN A 38 -1.00 0.11 4.36
CA GLN A 38 -0.02 -0.95 4.63
C GLN A 38 -0.65 -2.14 5.37
N GLN A 39 -1.53 -1.90 6.33
CA GLN A 39 -2.27 -2.98 7.01
C GLN A 39 -3.24 -3.72 6.08
N GLN A 40 -3.89 -2.99 5.17
CA GLN A 40 -4.88 -3.56 4.26
C GLN A 40 -4.25 -4.38 3.12
N THR A 41 -3.09 -3.95 2.62
CA THR A 41 -2.47 -4.55 1.42
C THR A 41 -1.24 -5.39 1.76
N GLY A 42 -0.63 -5.18 2.91
CA GLY A 42 0.68 -5.74 3.27
C GLY A 42 1.85 -5.07 2.55
N TRP A 43 1.63 -4.03 1.74
CA TRP A 43 2.70 -3.31 1.07
C TRP A 43 3.46 -2.46 2.07
N ILE A 44 4.75 -2.25 1.82
CA ILE A 44 5.65 -1.52 2.71
C ILE A 44 5.94 -0.14 2.10
N LEU A 45 5.73 0.92 2.87
CA LEU A 45 6.08 2.28 2.49
C LEU A 45 7.57 2.54 2.75
N ARG A 46 8.33 2.91 1.71
CA ARG A 46 9.74 3.35 1.78
C ARG A 46 9.92 4.54 0.84
N ASP A 47 10.57 5.60 1.28
CA ASP A 47 10.83 6.79 0.45
C ASP A 47 9.56 7.32 -0.26
N GLU A 48 8.44 7.41 0.48
CA GLU A 48 7.12 7.84 -0.03
C GLU A 48 6.47 6.94 -1.10
N LEU A 49 7.09 5.79 -1.39
CA LEU A 49 6.62 4.80 -2.35
C LEU A 49 6.30 3.47 -1.68
N TYR A 50 5.32 2.77 -2.22
CA TYR A 50 4.89 1.47 -1.75
C TYR A 50 5.56 0.37 -2.56
N TYR A 51 6.15 -0.58 -1.85
CA TYR A 51 6.75 -1.77 -2.41
C TYR A 51 5.92 -2.98 -1.98
N PRO A 52 5.79 -3.99 -2.85
CA PRO A 52 5.18 -5.24 -2.42
C PRO A 52 5.98 -5.77 -1.23
N PRO A 53 5.32 -6.44 -0.25
CA PRO A 53 6.06 -7.14 0.79
C PRO A 53 7.05 -8.05 0.08
N GLU A 54 8.31 -8.10 0.55
CA GLU A 54 9.34 -8.97 0.01
C GLU A 54 8.71 -10.36 -0.12
N THR A 55 8.34 -10.70 -1.35
CA THR A 55 7.83 -12.01 -1.63
C THR A 55 9.07 -12.84 -1.44
N GLN A 56 9.19 -13.49 -0.29
CA GLN A 56 9.97 -14.70 -0.20
C GLN A 56 9.34 -15.62 -1.24
N PHE A 57 9.78 -15.49 -2.49
CA PHE A 57 9.79 -16.60 -3.42
C PHE A 57 10.64 -17.64 -2.69
N ARG A 58 9.98 -18.50 -1.90
CA ARG A 58 10.47 -19.82 -1.58
C ARG A 58 10.51 -20.56 -2.92
N ASP A 59 11.52 -20.26 -3.71
CA ASP A 59 12.03 -21.17 -4.72
C ASP A 59 13.18 -21.91 -4.02
N GLY A 60 12.97 -23.21 -3.78
CA GLY A 60 13.90 -24.10 -3.07
C GLY A 60 13.20 -25.09 -2.18
#